data_AF-A0AAE6QL02-F1
#
_entry.id   AF-A0AAE6QL02-F1
#
_cell.length_a   1.000
_cell.length_b   1.000
_cell.length_c   1.000
_cell.angle_alpha   90.00
_cell.angle_beta   90.00
_cell.angle_gamma   90.00
#
_symmetry.space_group_name_H-M   'P 1'
#
loop_
_entity.id
_entity.type
_entity.pdbx_description
1 polymer ?
#
loop_
_entity_poly.entity_id
_entity_poly.type
_entity_poly.pdbx_seq_one_letter_code
_entity_poly.pdbx_strand_id
1 'polypeptide(L)'
;MAKDITQKVKTLIISAKAKGHFVVEATAARLLDDPTSLDYQINLIGALHEVQALRNVLKPYWQMLRVDEEGWALQCLSRLLAYDHDGWALAALLGLSHDVAVSSAKKLGLQVITMRRSDQWDQPPLHIASMTLPVKPGCEKVLTPLLELGWDSKTGELVDCVRARAVLLAEQSTHEGSLIGKGKISYFCRASLPYGVWRSLSGSFEINREEILPNHQHVVSCDDVGVIQMPMQD
;
A
#
# COMPACT_ATOMS: atom_id res chain seq x y z
N MET A 1 28.41 6.18 -4.74
CA MET A 1 27.58 5.54 -5.79
C MET A 1 26.57 6.55 -6.33
N ALA A 2 26.92 7.36 -7.34
CA ALA A 2 26.02 8.38 -7.88
C ALA A 2 26.13 8.61 -9.41
N LYS A 3 27.10 8.00 -10.10
CA LYS A 3 27.34 8.25 -11.53
C LYS A 3 26.38 7.52 -12.49
N ASP A 4 25.69 6.48 -12.03
CA ASP A 4 24.87 5.61 -12.89
C ASP A 4 23.43 6.13 -13.09
N ILE A 5 22.83 6.71 -12.04
CA ILE A 5 21.44 7.16 -12.12
C ILE A 5 21.26 8.36 -13.05
N THR A 6 22.19 9.31 -13.04
CA THR A 6 22.09 10.54 -13.82
C THR A 6 21.95 10.28 -15.32
N GLN A 7 22.77 9.37 -15.87
CA GLN A 7 22.70 9.08 -17.31
C GLN A 7 21.42 8.32 -17.66
N LYS A 8 21.03 7.36 -16.82
CA LYS A 8 19.78 6.59 -17.01
C LYS A 8 18.55 7.49 -16.98
N VAL A 9 18.49 8.42 -16.03
CA VAL A 9 17.38 9.38 -15.89
C VAL A 9 17.38 10.39 -17.05
N LYS A 10 18.55 10.88 -17.51
CA LYS A 10 18.62 11.73 -18.73
C LYS A 10 18.08 11.01 -19.97
N THR A 11 18.45 9.75 -20.17
CA THR A 11 17.91 8.93 -21.28
C THR A 11 16.40 8.72 -21.12
N LEU A 12 15.92 8.50 -19.89
CA LEU A 12 14.49 8.37 -19.60
C LEU A 12 13.72 9.64 -19.96
N ILE A 13 14.23 10.83 -19.62
CA ILE A 13 13.61 12.12 -19.97
C ILE A 13 13.41 12.24 -21.48
N ILE A 14 14.47 11.96 -22.26
CA ILE A 14 14.42 12.03 -23.73
C ILE A 14 13.38 11.03 -24.28
N SER A 15 13.41 9.78 -23.79
CA SER A 15 12.47 8.74 -24.24
C SER A 15 11.02 9.05 -23.84
N ALA A 16 10.80 9.54 -22.62
CA ALA A 16 9.48 9.91 -22.11
C ALA A 16 8.87 11.03 -22.94
N LYS A 17 9.65 12.08 -23.24
CA LYS A 17 9.22 13.18 -24.10
C LYS A 17 8.85 12.70 -25.51
N ALA A 18 9.67 11.84 -26.11
CA ALA A 18 9.39 11.28 -27.44
C ALA A 18 8.11 10.42 -27.47
N LYS A 19 7.74 9.79 -26.35
CA LYS A 19 6.52 8.98 -26.21
C LYS A 19 5.30 9.77 -25.72
N GLY A 20 5.44 11.07 -25.46
CA GLY A 20 4.37 11.89 -24.87
C GLY A 20 4.08 11.58 -23.39
N HIS A 21 4.99 10.89 -22.70
CA HIS A 21 4.88 10.56 -21.28
C HIS A 21 5.38 11.73 -20.41
N PHE A 22 4.72 12.89 -20.52
CA PHE A 22 5.17 14.13 -19.89
C PHE A 22 5.25 14.05 -18.35
N VAL A 23 4.42 13.22 -17.72
CA VAL A 23 4.48 12.98 -16.27
C VAL A 23 5.80 12.31 -15.86
N VAL A 24 6.27 11.34 -16.65
CA VAL A 24 7.56 10.67 -16.42
C VAL A 24 8.71 11.63 -16.70
N GLU A 25 8.62 12.44 -17.76
CA GLU A 25 9.61 13.48 -18.03
C GLU A 25 9.75 14.45 -16.85
N ALA A 26 8.64 14.99 -16.36
CA ALA A 26 8.64 15.99 -15.29
C ALA A 26 9.19 15.43 -13.98
N THR A 27 8.75 14.24 -13.57
CA THR A 27 9.25 13.58 -12.35
C THR A 27 10.73 13.18 -12.47
N ALA A 28 11.16 12.69 -13.63
CA ALA A 28 12.55 12.38 -13.90
C ALA A 28 13.45 13.63 -13.87
N ALA A 29 12.98 14.76 -14.41
CA ALA A 29 13.69 16.03 -14.34
C ALA A 29 13.85 16.51 -12.88
N ARG A 30 12.78 16.41 -12.07
CA ARG A 30 12.85 16.76 -10.64
C ARG A 30 13.80 15.87 -9.86
N LEU A 31 13.83 14.58 -10.16
CA LEU A 31 14.81 13.67 -9.57
C LEU A 31 16.26 14.05 -9.93
N LEU A 32 16.52 14.63 -11.11
CA LEU A 32 17.87 15.13 -11.43
C LEU A 32 18.23 16.38 -10.64
N ASP A 33 17.27 17.24 -10.34
CA ASP A 33 17.49 18.45 -9.54
C ASP A 33 17.89 18.10 -8.10
N ASP A 34 17.21 17.12 -7.50
CA ASP A 34 17.56 16.56 -6.18
C ASP A 34 17.44 15.03 -6.16
N PRO A 35 18.53 14.30 -6.45
CA PRO A 35 18.54 12.84 -6.43
C PRO A 35 18.36 12.21 -5.05
N THR A 36 18.54 13.00 -3.98
CA THR A 36 18.49 12.49 -2.59
C THR A 36 17.08 12.56 -2.00
N SER A 37 16.18 13.33 -2.61
CA SER A 37 14.78 13.41 -2.21
C SER A 37 14.04 12.09 -2.44
N LEU A 38 13.65 11.43 -1.35
CA LEU A 38 12.80 10.23 -1.41
C LEU A 38 11.48 10.51 -2.12
N ASP A 39 10.90 11.70 -1.97
CA ASP A 39 9.65 12.06 -2.64
C ASP A 39 9.80 12.12 -4.16
N TYR A 40 10.92 12.63 -4.66
CA TYR A 40 11.18 12.66 -6.10
C TYR A 40 11.44 11.26 -6.65
N GLN A 41 12.10 10.40 -5.88
CA GLN A 41 12.29 9.00 -6.24
C GLN A 41 10.96 8.23 -6.28
N ILE A 42 10.11 8.39 -5.27
CA ILE A 42 8.76 7.80 -5.19
C ILE A 42 7.89 8.29 -6.34
N ASN A 43 7.90 9.60 -6.61
CA ASN A 43 7.12 10.18 -7.71
C ASN A 43 7.54 9.63 -9.07
N LEU A 44 8.83 9.39 -9.31
CA LEU A 44 9.30 8.76 -10.54
C LEU A 44 8.73 7.34 -10.69
N ILE A 45 8.77 6.53 -9.64
CA ILE A 45 8.20 5.17 -9.68
C ILE A 45 6.69 5.22 -9.93
N GLY A 46 5.98 6.10 -9.23
CA GLY A 46 4.54 6.31 -9.43
C GLY A 46 4.20 6.72 -10.86
N ALA A 47 4.94 7.69 -11.43
CA ALA A 47 4.75 8.16 -12.80
C ALA A 47 5.05 7.06 -13.84
N LEU A 48 6.09 6.25 -13.63
CA LEU A 48 6.36 5.10 -14.49
C LEU A 48 5.19 4.10 -14.46
N HIS A 49 4.61 3.85 -13.28
CA HIS A 49 3.47 2.96 -13.13
C HIS A 49 2.19 3.53 -13.78
N GLU A 50 1.98 4.86 -13.70
CA GLU A 50 0.84 5.54 -14.34
C GLU A 50 0.86 5.40 -15.86
N VAL A 51 2.04 5.40 -16.49
CA VAL A 51 2.19 5.11 -17.92
C VAL A 51 2.31 3.62 -18.23
N GLN A 52 1.83 2.76 -17.32
CA GLN A 52 1.77 1.31 -17.46
C GLN A 52 3.14 0.66 -17.74
N ALA A 53 4.21 1.22 -17.16
CA ALA A 53 5.52 0.58 -17.25
C ALA A 53 5.46 -0.81 -16.60
N LEU A 54 5.84 -1.83 -17.37
CA LEU A 54 5.84 -3.21 -16.91
C LEU A 54 6.91 -3.43 -15.83
N ARG A 55 6.76 -4.52 -15.06
CA ARG A 55 7.66 -4.88 -13.96
C ARG A 55 9.13 -4.94 -14.37
N ASN A 56 9.45 -5.43 -15.57
CA ASN A 56 10.82 -5.48 -16.09
C ASN A 56 11.41 -4.09 -16.35
N VAL A 57 10.58 -3.08 -16.60
CA VAL A 57 10.99 -1.67 -16.73
C VAL A 57 11.17 -1.03 -15.35
N LEU A 58 10.30 -1.35 -14.38
CA LEU A 58 10.33 -0.79 -13.03
C LEU A 58 11.46 -1.36 -12.17
N LYS A 59 11.72 -2.67 -12.24
CA LYS A 59 12.67 -3.39 -11.39
C LYS A 59 14.08 -2.76 -11.35
N PRO A 60 14.67 -2.33 -12.48
CA PRO A 60 15.95 -1.64 -12.46
C PRO A 60 15.95 -0.31 -11.72
N TYR A 61 14.81 0.39 -11.61
CA TYR A 61 14.71 1.61 -10.81
C TYR A 61 14.51 1.29 -9.34
N TRP A 62 13.73 0.26 -9.01
CA TRP A 62 13.59 -0.21 -7.62
C TRP A 62 14.94 -0.57 -7.01
N GLN A 63 15.75 -1.38 -7.72
CA GLN A 63 17.09 -1.78 -7.26
C GLN A 63 18.05 -0.60 -7.07
N MET A 64 17.86 0.49 -7.82
CA MET A 64 18.73 1.66 -7.74
C MET A 64 18.28 2.67 -6.68
N LEU A 65 16.97 2.81 -6.47
CA LEU A 65 16.37 3.86 -5.64
C LEU A 65 16.03 3.39 -4.23
N ARG A 66 15.60 2.14 -4.07
CA ARG A 66 15.17 1.57 -2.79
C ARG A 66 16.36 1.02 -1.99
N VAL A 67 17.36 1.86 -1.75
CA VAL A 67 18.56 1.47 -0.98
C VAL A 67 18.19 1.24 0.49
N ASP A 68 17.32 2.08 1.03
CA ASP A 68 16.69 1.92 2.34
C ASP A 68 15.21 1.57 2.13
N GLU A 69 14.88 0.28 2.12
CA GLU A 69 13.50 -0.20 1.91
C GLU A 69 12.56 0.21 3.04
N GLU A 70 13.04 0.29 4.28
CA GLU A 70 12.22 0.70 5.42
C GLU A 70 11.89 2.18 5.34
N GLY A 71 12.89 3.05 5.15
CA GLY A 71 12.68 4.49 4.96
C GLY A 71 11.79 4.77 3.74
N TRP A 72 11.96 4.01 2.66
CA TRP A 72 11.09 4.08 1.49
C TRP A 72 9.63 3.73 1.83
N ALA A 73 9.40 2.61 2.52
CA ALA A 73 8.08 2.17 2.93
C ALA A 73 7.41 3.19 3.86
N LEU A 74 8.13 3.68 4.87
CA LEU A 74 7.65 4.70 5.80
C LEU A 74 7.25 6.00 5.07
N GLN A 75 8.03 6.46 4.09
CA GLN A 75 7.70 7.66 3.33
C GLN A 75 6.45 7.44 2.46
N CYS A 76 6.35 6.31 1.76
CA CYS A 76 5.15 5.97 0.98
C CYS A 76 3.90 5.93 1.86
N LEU A 77 3.96 5.22 2.98
CA LEU A 77 2.84 5.05 3.90
C LEU A 77 2.45 6.36 4.59
N SER A 78 3.42 7.19 4.98
CA SER A 78 3.15 8.51 5.56
C SER A 78 2.38 9.40 4.60
N ARG A 79 2.75 9.38 3.31
CA ARG A 79 2.00 10.08 2.25
C ARG A 79 0.58 9.55 2.10
N LEU A 80 0.38 8.23 2.16
CA LEU A 80 -0.94 7.60 2.06
C LEU A 80 -1.85 7.88 3.28
N LEU A 81 -1.26 8.09 4.46
CA LEU A 81 -1.99 8.53 5.65
C LEU A 81 -2.39 10.01 5.54
N ALA A 82 -1.52 10.85 5.00
CA ALA A 82 -1.78 12.28 4.80
C ALA A 82 -2.76 12.57 3.64
N TYR A 83 -2.67 11.81 2.55
CA TYR A 83 -3.40 12.05 1.30
C TYR A 83 -4.08 10.79 0.81
N ASP A 84 -5.38 10.89 0.52
CA ASP A 84 -6.21 9.74 0.20
C ASP A 84 -6.17 9.23 -1.23
N HIS A 85 -5.55 10.00 -2.11
CA HIS A 85 -5.53 9.80 -3.55
C HIS A 85 -4.11 9.75 -4.14
N ASP A 86 -3.09 9.61 -3.28
CA ASP A 86 -1.69 9.49 -3.68
C ASP A 86 -1.40 8.09 -4.25
N GLY A 87 -1.92 7.85 -5.45
CA GLY A 87 -1.73 6.61 -6.19
C GLY A 87 -0.26 6.36 -6.58
N TRP A 88 0.58 7.39 -6.57
CA TRP A 88 2.01 7.25 -6.83
C TRP A 88 2.74 6.65 -5.63
N ALA A 89 2.47 7.14 -4.42
CA ALA A 89 2.96 6.51 -3.20
C ALA A 89 2.45 5.06 -3.08
N LEU A 90 1.20 4.80 -3.45
CA LEU A 90 0.63 3.44 -3.44
C LEU A 90 1.36 2.51 -4.44
N ALA A 91 1.56 2.96 -5.68
CA ALA A 91 2.30 2.19 -6.67
C ALA A 91 3.77 1.99 -6.29
N ALA A 92 4.36 2.97 -5.60
CA ALA A 92 5.73 2.88 -5.12
C ALA A 92 5.94 1.85 -4.00
N LEU A 93 4.88 1.28 -3.41
CA LEU A 93 4.98 0.13 -2.50
C LEU A 93 5.16 -1.20 -3.24
N LEU A 94 4.72 -1.30 -4.51
CA LEU A 94 4.78 -2.53 -5.28
C LEU A 94 6.22 -3.03 -5.44
N GLY A 95 6.42 -4.34 -5.29
CA GLY A 95 7.71 -5.01 -5.34
C GLY A 95 8.54 -4.94 -4.05
N LEU A 96 8.06 -4.29 -2.98
CA LEU A 96 8.66 -4.42 -1.65
C LEU A 96 8.31 -5.76 -1.02
N SER A 97 9.15 -6.25 -0.09
CA SER A 97 8.78 -7.35 0.78
C SER A 97 7.57 -6.97 1.66
N HIS A 98 6.61 -7.90 1.79
CA HIS A 98 5.46 -7.72 2.66
C HIS A 98 5.86 -7.50 4.12
N ASP A 99 6.93 -8.15 4.61
CA ASP A 99 7.42 -7.96 5.98
C ASP A 99 7.83 -6.51 6.24
N VAL A 100 8.57 -5.90 5.30
CA VAL A 100 9.01 -4.51 5.39
C VAL A 100 7.80 -3.56 5.36
N ALA A 101 6.86 -3.79 4.44
CA ALA A 101 5.70 -2.92 4.30
C ALA A 101 4.75 -3.01 5.50
N VAL A 102 4.42 -4.22 5.97
CA VAL A 102 3.53 -4.43 7.12
C VAL A 102 4.18 -3.92 8.41
N SER A 103 5.46 -4.18 8.64
CA SER A 103 6.16 -3.66 9.83
C SER A 103 6.27 -2.13 9.82
N SER A 104 6.53 -1.51 8.65
CA SER A 104 6.54 -0.05 8.49
C SER A 104 5.16 0.56 8.72
N ALA A 105 4.09 -0.08 8.25
CA ALA A 105 2.71 0.34 8.51
C ALA A 105 2.39 0.28 10.01
N LYS A 106 2.82 -0.77 10.72
CA LYS A 106 2.68 -0.87 12.18
C LYS A 106 3.43 0.23 12.92
N LYS A 107 4.63 0.62 12.47
CA LYS A 107 5.39 1.76 13.02
C LYS A 107 4.64 3.10 12.91
N LEU A 108 3.76 3.24 11.91
CA LEU A 108 2.89 4.40 11.72
C LEU A 108 1.53 4.26 12.42
N GLY A 109 1.35 3.23 13.27
CA GLY A 109 0.16 3.03 14.09
C GLY A 109 -0.97 2.25 13.41
N LEU A 110 -0.78 1.73 12.19
CA LEU A 110 -1.77 0.86 11.55
C LEU A 110 -1.79 -0.52 12.22
N GLN A 111 -2.98 -1.06 12.45
CA GLN A 111 -3.21 -2.39 13.01
C GLN A 111 -3.71 -3.33 11.93
N VAL A 112 -3.21 -4.57 11.90
CA VAL A 112 -3.74 -5.60 11.01
C VAL A 112 -5.07 -6.09 11.60
N ILE A 113 -6.14 -5.92 10.83
CA ILE A 113 -7.49 -6.34 11.23
C ILE A 113 -7.87 -7.69 10.62
N THR A 114 -7.25 -8.07 9.50
CA THR A 114 -7.45 -9.38 8.89
C THR A 114 -6.26 -9.71 7.99
N MET A 115 -5.95 -11.00 7.89
CA MET A 115 -5.07 -11.54 6.87
C MET A 115 -5.85 -12.59 6.09
N ARG A 116 -5.91 -12.43 4.77
CA ARG A 116 -6.72 -13.29 3.91
C ARG A 116 -5.99 -13.74 2.67
N ARG A 117 -6.49 -14.83 2.07
CA ARG A 117 -6.06 -15.39 0.81
C ARG A 117 -7.10 -15.08 -0.26
N SER A 118 -6.65 -14.60 -1.40
CA SER A 118 -7.43 -14.50 -2.62
C SER A 118 -6.79 -15.38 -3.69
N ASP A 119 -7.55 -16.36 -4.17
CA ASP A 119 -7.09 -17.22 -5.26
C ASP A 119 -7.09 -16.45 -6.58
N GLN A 120 -6.03 -16.67 -7.36
CA GLN A 120 -5.85 -16.07 -8.67
C GLN A 120 -5.82 -17.17 -9.72
N TRP A 121 -6.46 -16.91 -10.87
CA TRP A 121 -6.39 -17.82 -12.00
C TRP A 121 -4.97 -17.88 -12.56
N ASP A 122 -4.39 -19.08 -12.63
CA ASP A 122 -3.06 -19.34 -13.21
C ASP A 122 -1.91 -18.53 -12.59
N GLN A 123 -2.10 -18.04 -11.36
CA GLN A 123 -1.08 -17.32 -10.59
C GLN A 123 -1.05 -17.83 -9.14
N PRO A 124 0.06 -17.62 -8.41
CA PRO A 124 0.08 -17.87 -6.98
C PRO A 124 -1.04 -17.12 -6.26
N PRO A 125 -1.61 -17.70 -5.20
CA PRO A 125 -2.57 -16.98 -4.36
C PRO A 125 -1.98 -15.66 -3.86
N LEU A 126 -2.83 -14.64 -3.80
CA LEU A 126 -2.51 -13.36 -3.17
C LEU A 126 -2.81 -13.49 -1.68
N HIS A 127 -1.83 -13.22 -0.83
CA HIS A 127 -2.07 -13.01 0.59
C HIS A 127 -2.23 -11.51 0.83
N ILE A 128 -3.24 -11.11 1.61
CA ILE A 128 -3.62 -9.72 1.79
C ILE A 128 -3.71 -9.43 3.29
N ALA A 129 -2.95 -8.45 3.75
CA ALA A 129 -3.14 -7.84 5.06
C ALA A 129 -4.01 -6.58 4.91
N SER A 130 -5.18 -6.56 5.54
CA SER A 130 -5.94 -5.32 5.70
C SER A 130 -5.56 -4.67 7.01
N MET A 131 -5.33 -3.37 6.94
CA MET A 131 -4.87 -2.57 8.05
C MET A 131 -5.66 -1.27 8.15
N THR A 132 -5.90 -0.81 9.37
CA THR A 132 -6.56 0.47 9.68
C THR A 132 -5.87 1.12 10.87
N LEU A 133 -6.07 2.43 11.04
CA LEU A 133 -5.78 3.05 12.34
C LEU A 133 -6.73 2.48 13.41
N PRO A 134 -6.33 2.56 14.71
CA PRO A 134 -7.16 2.08 15.81
C PRO A 134 -8.56 2.70 15.73
N VAL A 135 -9.56 1.84 15.84
CA VAL A 135 -10.96 2.25 15.73
C VAL A 135 -11.33 3.07 16.96
N LYS A 136 -11.98 4.22 16.74
CA LYS A 136 -12.46 5.07 17.83
C LYS A 136 -13.70 4.44 18.47
N PRO A 137 -13.87 4.54 19.80
CA PRO A 137 -15.11 4.13 20.47
C PRO A 137 -16.35 4.78 19.82
N GLY A 138 -17.39 4.00 19.57
CA GLY A 138 -18.60 4.42 18.86
C GLY A 138 -18.48 4.46 17.34
N CYS A 139 -17.34 4.08 16.77
CA CYS A 139 -17.09 3.98 15.33
C CYS A 139 -16.70 2.57 14.90
N GLU A 140 -17.13 1.54 15.63
CA GLU A 140 -16.71 0.14 15.48
C GLU A 140 -16.96 -0.41 14.07
N LYS A 141 -17.90 0.17 13.32
CA LYS A 141 -18.26 -0.20 11.95
C LYS A 141 -17.56 0.64 10.86
N VAL A 142 -16.62 1.51 11.24
CA VAL A 142 -15.92 2.41 10.32
C VAL A 142 -14.43 2.16 10.39
N LEU A 143 -13.85 1.70 9.27
CA LEU A 143 -12.41 1.54 9.11
C LEU A 143 -11.88 2.78 8.40
N THR A 144 -10.90 3.49 8.99
CA THR A 144 -10.35 4.69 8.37
C THR A 144 -8.88 4.95 8.76
N PRO A 145 -7.98 5.13 7.78
CA PRO A 145 -8.12 4.64 6.40
C PRO A 145 -8.13 3.12 6.38
N LEU A 146 -8.56 2.52 5.27
CA LEU A 146 -8.25 1.12 4.98
C LEU A 146 -7.03 1.08 4.07
N LEU A 147 -6.00 0.33 4.48
CA LEU A 147 -4.85 -0.03 3.65
C LEU A 147 -4.86 -1.54 3.47
N GLU A 148 -4.78 -2.02 2.24
CA GLU A 148 -4.61 -3.44 1.94
C GLU A 148 -3.29 -3.66 1.22
N LEU A 149 -2.47 -4.53 1.78
CA LEU A 149 -1.17 -4.91 1.26
C LEU A 149 -1.24 -6.36 0.81
N GLY A 150 -1.31 -6.57 -0.50
CA GLY A 150 -1.40 -7.86 -1.16
C GLY A 150 -0.04 -8.30 -1.73
N TRP A 151 0.46 -9.47 -1.33
CA TRP A 151 1.69 -10.06 -1.83
C TRP A 151 1.50 -11.42 -2.47
N ASP A 152 2.36 -11.71 -3.43
CA ASP A 152 2.48 -13.03 -4.05
C ASP A 152 2.93 -14.04 -2.99
N SER A 153 2.14 -15.08 -2.76
CA SER A 153 2.42 -16.10 -1.73
C SER A 153 3.71 -16.88 -1.93
N LYS A 154 4.31 -16.88 -3.14
CA LYS A 154 5.59 -17.52 -3.42
C LYS A 154 6.77 -16.57 -3.23
N THR A 155 6.67 -15.33 -3.70
CA THR A 155 7.81 -14.40 -3.66
C THR A 155 7.83 -13.52 -2.41
N GLY A 156 6.69 -13.34 -1.74
CA GLY A 156 6.56 -12.44 -0.60
C GLY A 156 6.58 -10.95 -0.97
N GLU A 157 6.58 -10.60 -2.25
CA GLU A 157 6.61 -9.21 -2.71
C GLU A 157 5.19 -8.67 -2.93
N LEU A 158 4.99 -7.40 -2.61
CA LEU A 158 3.74 -6.70 -2.88
C LEU A 158 3.47 -6.63 -4.38
N VAL A 159 2.31 -7.12 -4.80
CA VAL A 159 1.82 -7.07 -6.19
C VAL A 159 0.46 -6.42 -6.31
N ASP A 160 -0.21 -6.18 -5.18
CA ASP A 160 -1.50 -5.49 -5.11
C ASP A 160 -1.53 -4.61 -3.86
N CYS A 161 -1.85 -3.33 -4.01
CA CYS A 161 -1.97 -2.41 -2.89
C CYS A 161 -3.25 -1.59 -3.05
N VAL A 162 -4.05 -1.52 -2.00
CA VAL A 162 -5.29 -0.73 -1.96
C VAL A 162 -5.22 0.26 -0.83
N ARG A 163 -5.70 1.48 -1.08
CA ARG A 163 -5.89 2.46 -0.02
C ARG A 163 -7.24 3.15 -0.21
N ALA A 164 -8.09 3.11 0.81
CA ALA A 164 -9.41 3.72 0.82
C ALA A 164 -9.53 4.74 1.93
N ARG A 165 -10.34 5.79 1.69
CA ARG A 165 -10.67 6.78 2.72
C ARG A 165 -11.39 6.13 3.89
N ALA A 166 -12.38 5.30 3.58
CA ALA A 166 -13.14 4.59 4.60
C ALA A 166 -13.78 3.32 4.06
N VAL A 167 -14.02 2.38 4.98
CA VAL A 167 -14.98 1.29 4.80
C VAL A 167 -16.07 1.42 5.85
N LEU A 168 -17.33 1.33 5.41
CA LEU A 168 -18.51 1.31 6.25
C LEU A 168 -19.05 -0.11 6.27
N LEU A 169 -18.92 -0.79 7.40
CA LEU A 169 -19.36 -2.16 7.60
C LEU A 169 -20.85 -2.16 7.97
N ALA A 170 -21.65 -2.88 7.20
CA ALA A 170 -23.04 -3.16 7.55
C ALA A 170 -23.09 -4.28 8.59
N GLU A 171 -22.30 -5.33 8.34
CA GLU A 171 -22.17 -6.54 9.13
C GLU A 171 -20.70 -6.74 9.49
N GLN A 172 -20.43 -7.11 10.74
CA GLN A 172 -19.10 -7.48 11.18
C GLN A 172 -19.14 -8.50 12.30
N SER A 173 -18.12 -9.36 12.33
CA SER A 173 -17.81 -10.24 13.44
C SER A 173 -16.33 -10.59 13.41
N THR A 174 -15.89 -11.38 14.38
CA THR A 174 -14.51 -11.86 14.46
C THR A 174 -14.45 -13.36 14.21
N HIS A 175 -13.50 -13.79 13.39
CA HIS A 175 -13.16 -15.19 13.20
C HIS A 175 -11.65 -15.39 13.37
N GLU A 176 -11.25 -16.20 14.36
CA GLU A 176 -9.83 -16.44 14.68
C GLU A 176 -9.03 -15.12 14.87
N GLY A 177 -9.64 -14.16 15.56
CA GLY A 177 -9.09 -12.81 15.77
C GLY A 177 -9.23 -11.87 14.57
N SER A 178 -9.50 -12.39 13.37
CA SER A 178 -9.66 -11.58 12.15
C SER A 178 -11.06 -10.99 12.03
N LEU A 179 -11.14 -9.74 11.61
CA LEU A 179 -12.38 -9.11 11.17
C LEU A 179 -12.91 -9.83 9.92
N ILE A 180 -14.16 -10.26 9.99
CA ILE A 180 -14.97 -10.65 8.84
C ILE A 180 -16.17 -9.71 8.75
N GLY A 181 -16.67 -9.45 7.55
CA GLY A 181 -17.77 -8.51 7.41
C GLY A 181 -18.04 -8.06 6.00
N LYS A 182 -19.16 -7.36 5.83
CA LYS A 182 -19.64 -6.84 4.55
C LYS A 182 -20.02 -5.38 4.67
N GLY A 183 -19.84 -4.63 3.60
CA GLY A 183 -20.10 -3.21 3.61
C GLY A 183 -19.79 -2.51 2.30
N LYS A 184 -19.37 -1.25 2.42
CA LYS A 184 -18.99 -0.41 1.29
C LYS A 184 -17.62 0.20 1.50
N ILE A 185 -16.78 0.09 0.49
CA ILE A 185 -15.50 0.80 0.40
C ILE A 185 -15.71 2.11 -0.35
N SER A 186 -15.16 3.20 0.16
CA SER A 186 -15.36 4.55 -0.38
C SER A 186 -14.04 5.24 -0.68
N TYR A 187 -13.98 5.93 -1.82
CA TYR A 187 -12.84 6.68 -2.33
C TYR A 187 -11.55 5.90 -2.21
N PHE A 188 -11.39 4.87 -3.06
CA PHE A 188 -10.23 3.99 -3.02
C PHE A 188 -9.38 4.09 -4.27
N CYS A 189 -8.07 3.99 -4.04
CA CYS A 189 -7.05 3.84 -5.05
C CYS A 189 -6.51 2.40 -4.95
N ARG A 190 -6.25 1.77 -6.09
CA ARG A 190 -5.60 0.46 -6.17
C ARG A 190 -4.46 0.54 -7.16
N ALA A 191 -3.30 0.02 -6.78
CA ALA A 191 -2.16 -0.17 -7.64
C ALA A 191 -1.85 -1.66 -7.68
N SER A 192 -1.75 -2.25 -8.88
CA SER A 192 -1.40 -3.67 -9.01
C SER A 192 -0.51 -3.94 -10.20
N LEU A 193 0.26 -5.02 -10.09
CA LEU A 193 1.05 -5.56 -11.19
C LEU A 193 0.27 -6.69 -11.87
N PRO A 194 0.18 -6.73 -13.21
CA PRO A 194 0.72 -5.76 -14.19
C PRO A 194 -0.23 -4.60 -14.55
N TYR A 195 -1.37 -4.43 -13.88
CA TYR A 195 -2.52 -3.69 -14.40
C TYR A 195 -2.53 -2.16 -14.18
N GLY A 196 -1.57 -1.60 -13.44
CA GLY A 196 -1.45 -0.14 -13.27
C GLY A 196 -2.13 0.41 -12.01
N VAL A 197 -2.33 1.73 -11.95
CA VAL A 197 -3.05 2.41 -10.85
C VAL A 197 -4.41 2.86 -11.34
N TRP A 198 -5.47 2.63 -10.56
CA TRP A 198 -6.80 3.17 -10.82
C TRP A 198 -7.49 3.61 -9.54
N ARG A 199 -8.56 4.39 -9.72
CA ARG A 199 -9.34 5.00 -8.64
C ARG A 199 -10.81 4.67 -8.84
N SER A 200 -11.54 4.52 -7.73
CA SER A 200 -12.99 4.37 -7.74
C SER A 200 -13.62 5.13 -6.57
N LEU A 201 -14.82 5.66 -6.82
CA LEU A 201 -15.59 6.41 -5.83
C LEU A 201 -16.17 5.49 -4.75
N SER A 202 -16.65 4.30 -5.14
CA SER A 202 -17.23 3.35 -4.20
C SER A 202 -17.32 1.95 -4.79
N GLY A 203 -17.37 0.95 -3.92
CA GLY A 203 -17.65 -0.44 -4.29
C GLY A 203 -18.21 -1.23 -3.12
N SER A 204 -18.64 -2.46 -3.40
CA SER A 204 -18.90 -3.44 -2.35
C SER A 204 -17.60 -3.82 -1.67
N PHE A 205 -17.67 -4.07 -0.36
CA PHE A 205 -16.56 -4.57 0.43
C PHE A 205 -17.01 -5.82 1.17
N GLU A 206 -16.17 -6.85 1.17
CA GLU A 206 -16.45 -8.13 1.80
C GLU A 206 -15.14 -8.78 2.21
N ILE A 207 -15.12 -9.32 3.43
CA ILE A 207 -14.09 -10.22 3.93
C ILE A 207 -14.81 -11.50 4.37
N ASN A 208 -14.57 -12.59 3.64
CA ASN A 208 -15.20 -13.87 3.91
C ASN A 208 -14.41 -14.70 4.92
N ARG A 209 -15.11 -15.59 5.62
CA ARG A 209 -14.51 -16.47 6.62
C ARG A 209 -13.55 -17.48 5.98
N GLU A 210 -13.91 -17.97 4.81
CA GLU A 210 -13.19 -18.99 4.05
C GLU A 210 -11.86 -18.47 3.48
N GLU A 211 -11.72 -17.15 3.41
CA GLU A 211 -10.51 -16.48 2.92
C GLU A 211 -9.49 -16.24 4.04
N ILE A 212 -9.88 -16.36 5.32
CA ILE A 212 -8.97 -16.07 6.44
C ILE A 212 -7.80 -17.05 6.43
N LEU A 213 -6.59 -16.50 6.50
CA LEU A 213 -5.38 -17.29 6.64
C LEU A 213 -5.23 -17.75 8.10
N PRO A 214 -5.11 -19.06 8.37
CA PRO A 214 -5.04 -19.58 9.74
C PRO A 214 -3.75 -19.19 10.46
N ASN A 215 -3.82 -18.98 11.79
CA ASN A 215 -2.68 -18.83 12.71
C ASN A 215 -1.73 -17.64 12.49
N HIS A 216 -2.19 -16.50 11.93
CA HIS A 216 -1.31 -15.34 11.86
C HIS A 216 -1.20 -14.60 13.20
N GLN A 217 0.02 -14.61 13.76
CA GLN A 217 0.45 -13.88 14.98
C GLN A 217 0.36 -12.33 14.87
N HIS A 218 -0.28 -11.80 13.84
CA HIS A 218 -0.26 -10.38 13.52
C HIS A 218 -1.60 -9.68 13.67
N VAL A 219 -2.67 -10.42 13.90
CA VAL A 219 -4.02 -9.88 14.05
C VAL A 219 -4.25 -9.50 15.51
N VAL A 220 -4.51 -8.23 15.77
CA VAL A 220 -4.89 -7.76 17.12
C VAL A 220 -6.40 -7.91 17.25
N SER A 221 -6.86 -8.54 18.32
CA SER A 221 -8.28 -8.69 18.61
C SER A 221 -8.92 -7.31 18.82
N CYS A 222 -10.10 -7.08 18.22
CA CYS A 222 -10.90 -5.89 18.52
C CYS A 222 -11.32 -5.80 20.00
N ASP A 223 -11.26 -6.92 20.74
CA ASP A 223 -11.60 -6.98 22.17
C ASP A 223 -10.45 -6.54 23.08
N ASP A 224 -9.23 -6.37 22.55
CA ASP A 224 -8.05 -5.95 23.33
C ASP A 224 -7.96 -4.42 23.53
N VAL A 225 -9.01 -3.67 23.17
CA VAL A 225 -9.17 -2.25 23.56
C VAL A 225 -9.60 -2.20 25.03
N GLY A 226 -8.67 -2.62 25.90
CA GLY A 226 -8.80 -2.58 27.34
C GLY A 226 -9.10 -1.16 27.81
N VAL A 227 -10.19 -1.06 28.58
CA VAL A 227 -10.61 0.08 29.39
C VAL A 227 -9.40 0.69 30.07
N ILE A 228 -8.99 1.89 29.65
CA ILE A 228 -8.11 2.73 30.45
C ILE A 228 -8.95 3.19 31.64
N GLN A 229 -8.86 2.46 32.76
CA GLN A 229 -9.30 2.98 34.04
C GLN A 229 -8.44 4.20 34.36
N MET A 230 -9.03 5.39 34.23
CA MET A 230 -8.45 6.60 34.78
C MET A 230 -8.42 6.47 36.31
N PRO A 231 -7.28 6.69 36.98
CA PRO A 231 -7.28 6.74 38.43
C PRO A 231 -8.12 7.94 38.87
N MET A 232 -9.16 7.69 39.65
CA MET A 232 -9.80 8.76 40.41
C MET A 232 -8.77 9.28 41.42
N GLN A 233 -8.47 10.57 41.33
CA GLN A 233 -7.73 11.27 42.36
C GLN A 233 -8.75 11.73 43.41
N ASP A 234 -8.55 11.23 44.64
CA ASP A 234 -9.17 11.76 45.85
C ASP A 234 -8.58 13.15 46.21
#